data_AF-A0M4R2-F1
#
_entry.id   AF-A0M4R2-F1
#
_cell.length_a   1.000
_cell.length_b   1.000
_cell.length_c   1.000
_cell.angle_alpha   90.00
_cell.angle_beta   90.00
_cell.angle_gamma   90.00
#
_symmetry.space_group_name_H-M   'P 1'
#
loop_
_entity.id
_entity.type
_entity.pdbx_description
1 polymer ?
#
loop_
_entity_poly.entity_id
_entity_poly.type
_entity_poly.pdbx_seq_one_letter_code
_entity_poly.pdbx_strand_id
1 'polypeptide(L)'
;MKITIYLLIACCMLLSCKIFKSESLQETNESILEEAKTYKNFRGFKPVDPTEFRDDILIISNDELILKDLRLLNSEETLGFLNNETVLVSIGQITSEGEINYIPFTMSKKNTSYKVTMDYMKYATLGQEDEKNNFIGYKRVGVGLRLISLITTAEAGINISDLYSIGLAAKSGKLSGTLIIEIIGIKSKDVTTLLPLPSEINQTTIQNAMQALATIKSKIYDSETRLYPQVMAIKEDENARGRKTENVVFVDGKPIAMSSEIETIPEIDNSVKLQFQNNKVGSDGLEKQAARLEKQALEHLMDKEIDKAIQDLEECERIFPQYHSVYEILRLLKQNRQELADKNSLKWKELYNGILKNFAWRLPESIKAELQSLAAE
;
A
#
# COMPACT_ATOMS: atom_id res chain seq x y z
N MET A 1 -40.89 -25.40 -50.96
CA MET A 1 -41.18 -25.24 -49.51
C MET A 1 -39.94 -25.23 -48.60
N LYS A 2 -38.81 -25.87 -48.96
CA LYS A 2 -37.59 -25.83 -48.10
C LYS A 2 -36.72 -24.57 -48.26
N ILE A 3 -36.78 -23.89 -49.41
CA ILE A 3 -35.95 -22.70 -49.67
C ILE A 3 -36.44 -21.45 -48.90
N THR A 4 -37.75 -21.34 -48.67
CA THR A 4 -38.35 -20.25 -47.89
C THR A 4 -38.05 -20.33 -46.40
N ILE A 5 -37.77 -21.53 -45.87
CA ILE A 5 -37.40 -21.72 -44.45
C ILE A 5 -35.95 -21.29 -44.19
N TYR A 6 -35.03 -21.55 -45.12
CA TYR A 6 -33.64 -21.10 -44.98
C TYR A 6 -33.48 -19.58 -45.13
N LEU A 7 -34.31 -18.93 -45.94
CA LEU A 7 -34.29 -17.47 -46.06
C LEU A 7 -34.80 -16.78 -44.77
N LEU A 8 -35.77 -17.39 -44.07
CA LEU A 8 -36.31 -16.86 -42.82
C LEU A 8 -35.31 -17.03 -41.65
N ILE A 9 -34.57 -18.15 -41.62
CA ILE A 9 -33.55 -18.41 -40.60
C ILE A 9 -32.30 -17.54 -40.83
N ALA A 10 -31.91 -17.29 -42.08
CA ALA A 10 -30.82 -16.36 -42.40
C ALA A 10 -31.19 -14.90 -42.06
N CYS A 11 -32.45 -14.51 -42.22
CA CYS A 11 -32.92 -13.17 -41.83
C CYS A 11 -32.98 -13.00 -40.30
N CYS A 12 -33.33 -14.04 -39.55
CA CYS A 12 -33.29 -14.01 -38.07
C CYS A 12 -31.85 -14.02 -37.50
N MET A 13 -30.86 -14.57 -38.21
CA MET A 13 -29.45 -14.50 -37.79
C MET A 13 -28.81 -13.13 -38.04
N LEU A 14 -29.31 -12.37 -39.03
CA LEU A 14 -28.79 -11.03 -39.36
C LEU A 14 -29.42 -9.89 -38.55
N LEU A 15 -30.49 -10.17 -37.79
CA LEU A 15 -31.17 -9.19 -36.93
C LEU A 15 -30.77 -9.26 -35.44
N SER A 16 -29.89 -10.21 -35.06
CA SER A 16 -29.43 -10.38 -33.67
C SER A 16 -28.13 -9.65 -33.32
N CYS A 17 -27.47 -9.02 -34.29
CA CYS A 17 -26.29 -8.17 -34.03
C CYS A 17 -26.67 -6.69 -33.90
N LYS A 18 -27.65 -6.39 -33.03
CA LYS A 18 -27.69 -5.07 -32.39
C LYS A 18 -26.77 -5.13 -31.17
N ILE A 19 -25.54 -4.73 -31.43
CA ILE A 19 -24.57 -4.06 -30.53
C ILE A 19 -25.14 -3.89 -29.11
N PHE A 20 -24.94 -4.92 -28.27
CA PHE A 20 -24.89 -4.74 -26.83
C PHE A 20 -23.49 -4.17 -26.59
N LYS A 21 -23.39 -2.84 -26.65
CA LYS A 21 -22.19 -2.11 -26.26
C LYS A 21 -22.02 -2.41 -24.78
N SER A 22 -21.07 -3.27 -24.42
CA SER A 22 -20.64 -3.45 -23.03
C SER A 22 -19.88 -2.17 -22.62
N GLU A 23 -20.62 -1.09 -22.37
CA GLU A 23 -20.07 0.19 -21.91
C GLU A 23 -19.70 0.18 -20.42
N SER A 24 -19.99 -0.88 -19.66
CA SER A 24 -19.85 -0.87 -18.19
C SER A 24 -18.51 -1.35 -17.61
N LEU A 25 -17.47 -1.61 -18.41
CA LEU A 25 -16.13 -2.00 -17.91
C LEU A 25 -14.95 -1.21 -18.49
N GLN A 26 -15.17 -0.39 -19.53
CA GLN A 26 -14.16 0.53 -20.05
C GLN A 26 -14.27 1.93 -19.44
N GLU A 27 -15.48 2.39 -19.12
CA GLU A 27 -15.71 3.72 -18.53
C GLU A 27 -15.15 3.87 -17.11
N THR A 28 -14.96 2.80 -16.34
CA THR A 28 -14.41 2.91 -14.98
C THR A 28 -12.90 3.10 -14.97
N ASN A 29 -12.15 2.52 -15.90
CA ASN A 29 -10.70 2.69 -15.91
C ASN A 29 -10.27 4.00 -16.57
N GLU A 30 -10.90 4.43 -17.66
CA GLU A 30 -10.60 5.74 -18.25
C GLU A 30 -11.07 6.89 -17.35
N SER A 31 -12.25 6.79 -16.73
CA SER A 31 -12.68 7.82 -15.77
C SER A 31 -11.83 7.84 -14.51
N ILE A 32 -11.36 6.72 -13.95
CA ILE A 32 -10.41 6.75 -12.83
C ILE A 32 -9.06 7.35 -13.26
N LEU A 33 -8.65 7.15 -14.53
CA LEU A 33 -7.40 7.68 -15.08
C LEU A 33 -7.49 9.15 -15.55
N GLU A 34 -8.71 9.68 -15.75
CA GLU A 34 -9.03 11.09 -16.08
C GLU A 34 -9.47 11.90 -14.84
N GLU A 35 -10.27 11.32 -13.93
CA GLU A 35 -10.66 11.87 -12.62
C GLU A 35 -9.52 11.86 -11.60
N ALA A 36 -8.47 11.05 -11.84
CA ALA A 36 -7.16 11.26 -11.25
C ALA A 36 -6.52 12.52 -11.83
N LYS A 37 -7.18 13.68 -11.60
CA LYS A 37 -6.55 14.99 -11.57
C LYS A 37 -5.25 14.81 -10.81
N THR A 38 -4.16 15.03 -11.53
CA THR A 38 -2.78 15.14 -11.05
C THR A 38 -2.71 15.37 -9.55
N TYR A 39 -2.39 14.31 -8.82
CA TYR A 39 -1.57 14.26 -7.61
C TYR A 39 -1.41 15.49 -6.72
N LYS A 40 -2.47 16.26 -6.46
CA LYS A 40 -2.45 17.30 -5.42
C LYS A 40 -2.24 16.73 -4.01
N ASN A 41 -2.34 15.40 -3.84
CA ASN A 41 -2.44 14.75 -2.53
C ASN A 41 -1.49 13.53 -2.34
N PHE A 42 -0.30 13.47 -2.97
CA PHE A 42 0.69 12.50 -2.46
C PHE A 42 1.05 12.87 -1.03
N ARG A 43 0.86 11.94 -0.11
CA ARG A 43 1.22 12.13 1.31
C ARG A 43 2.33 11.16 1.74
N GLY A 44 2.91 10.42 0.79
CA GLY A 44 4.01 9.49 1.01
C GLY A 44 5.39 10.13 0.86
N PHE A 45 6.43 9.37 1.19
CA PHE A 45 7.81 9.77 0.94
C PHE A 45 8.15 9.63 -0.55
N LYS A 46 8.67 10.70 -1.15
CA LYS A 46 9.18 10.73 -2.52
C LYS A 46 10.67 10.37 -2.51
N PRO A 47 11.11 9.38 -3.29
CA PRO A 47 12.54 9.13 -3.50
C PRO A 47 13.24 10.37 -4.04
N VAL A 48 14.40 10.70 -3.47
CA VAL A 48 15.28 11.78 -3.96
C VAL A 48 16.65 11.23 -4.25
N ASP A 49 17.42 11.93 -5.08
CA ASP A 49 18.80 11.56 -5.32
C ASP A 49 19.58 11.56 -4.00
N PRO A 50 20.37 10.52 -3.72
CA PRO A 50 21.04 10.40 -2.43
C PRO A 50 22.01 11.54 -2.19
N THR A 51 21.85 12.22 -1.05
CA THR A 51 22.72 13.33 -0.65
C THR A 51 23.24 13.12 0.77
N GLU A 52 24.46 13.61 1.03
CA GLU A 52 25.06 13.52 2.36
C GLU A 52 24.19 14.20 3.41
N PHE A 53 23.95 13.50 4.52
CA PHE A 53 23.35 14.11 5.70
C PHE A 53 24.46 14.66 6.61
N ARG A 54 24.33 15.94 7.00
CA ARG A 54 25.40 16.71 7.66
C ARG A 54 25.02 17.22 9.05
N ASP A 55 23.82 16.91 9.54
CA ASP A 55 23.37 17.40 10.83
C ASP A 55 23.91 16.48 11.95
N ASP A 56 24.16 17.08 13.12
CA ASP A 56 24.46 16.31 14.31
C ASP A 56 23.19 15.59 14.81
N ILE A 57 23.37 14.40 15.37
CA ILE A 57 22.27 13.62 15.94
C ILE A 57 22.49 13.34 17.42
N LEU A 58 21.39 13.20 18.16
CA LEU A 58 21.42 12.70 19.53
C LEU A 58 21.52 11.18 19.51
N ILE A 59 22.54 10.64 20.17
CA ILE A 59 22.68 9.20 20.41
C ILE A 59 22.78 8.92 21.90
N ILE A 60 22.37 7.73 22.31
CA ILE A 60 22.59 7.24 23.67
C ILE A 60 23.92 6.48 23.67
N SER A 61 24.85 6.92 24.51
CA SER A 61 26.14 6.25 24.74
C SER A 61 26.41 6.20 26.23
N ASN A 62 26.67 5.01 26.78
CA ASN A 62 26.86 4.79 28.22
C ASN A 62 25.75 5.41 29.10
N ASP A 63 24.49 5.23 28.70
CA ASP A 63 23.29 5.78 29.37
C ASP A 63 23.19 7.32 29.42
N GLU A 64 24.03 8.03 28.66
CA GLU A 64 23.99 9.49 28.49
C GLU A 64 23.60 9.88 27.05
N LEU A 65 22.85 10.97 26.91
CA LEU A 65 22.53 11.56 25.61
C LEU A 65 23.67 12.47 25.16
N ILE A 66 24.32 12.12 24.06
CA ILE A 66 25.41 12.90 23.46
C ILE A 66 25.05 13.35 22.04
N LEU A 67 25.44 14.58 21.70
CA LEU A 67 25.33 15.10 20.34
C LEU A 67 26.58 14.68 19.55
N LYS A 68 26.39 14.00 18.42
CA LYS A 68 27.50 13.47 17.61
C LYS A 68 27.20 13.60 16.11
N ASP A 69 28.22 14.00 15.35
CA ASP A 69 28.17 14.01 13.89
C ASP A 69 28.01 12.57 13.39
N LEU A 70 27.04 12.36 12.48
CA LEU A 70 26.72 11.04 11.93
C LEU A 70 27.93 10.33 11.29
N ARG A 71 28.89 11.11 10.75
CA ARG A 71 30.10 10.60 10.10
C ARG A 71 31.13 10.05 11.09
N LEU A 72 30.99 10.36 12.37
CA LEU A 72 31.87 9.91 13.44
C LEU A 72 31.33 8.68 14.18
N LEU A 73 30.16 8.18 13.79
CA LEU A 73 29.59 6.98 14.38
C LEU A 73 30.38 5.73 13.97
N ASN A 74 30.49 4.79 14.91
CA ASN A 74 30.88 3.43 14.57
C ASN A 74 29.67 2.66 13.97
N SER A 75 29.91 1.45 13.48
CA SER A 75 28.86 0.66 12.82
C SER A 75 27.69 0.31 13.74
N GLU A 76 27.93 0.03 15.02
CA GLU A 76 26.88 -0.30 15.99
C GLU A 76 26.02 0.92 16.30
N GLU A 77 26.64 2.06 16.59
CA GLU A 77 25.95 3.34 16.81
C GLU A 77 25.13 3.73 15.56
N THR A 78 25.69 3.55 14.37
CA THR A 78 24.99 3.82 13.11
C THR A 78 23.77 2.91 12.95
N LEU A 79 23.92 1.60 13.18
CA LEU A 79 22.80 0.66 13.07
C LEU A 79 21.73 0.89 14.14
N GLY A 80 22.12 1.34 15.34
CA GLY A 80 21.22 1.76 16.41
C GLY A 80 20.43 3.02 16.03
N PHE A 81 21.08 3.99 15.37
CA PHE A 81 20.40 5.17 14.82
C PHE A 81 19.44 4.78 13.68
N LEU A 82 19.85 3.88 12.78
CA LEU A 82 19.03 3.40 11.66
C LEU A 82 18.05 2.30 12.10
N ASN A 83 17.19 2.62 13.05
CA ASN A 83 16.30 1.68 13.72
C ASN A 83 15.07 1.25 12.90
N ASN A 84 14.78 1.90 11.76
CA ASN A 84 13.69 1.50 10.87
C ASN A 84 14.21 0.76 9.64
N GLU A 85 13.36 -0.09 9.07
CA GLU A 85 13.63 -0.81 7.83
C GLU A 85 12.38 -0.80 6.96
N THR A 86 12.52 -0.64 5.65
CA THR A 86 11.38 -0.67 4.73
C THR A 86 11.76 -1.13 3.34
N VAL A 87 10.78 -1.67 2.63
CA VAL A 87 10.81 -1.84 1.18
C VAL A 87 9.69 -0.99 0.61
N LEU A 88 10.01 -0.12 -0.35
CA LEU A 88 9.05 0.80 -0.95
C LEU A 88 9.16 0.78 -2.47
N VAL A 89 8.02 0.67 -3.14
CA VAL A 89 7.92 0.90 -4.59
C VAL A 89 7.23 2.24 -4.82
N SER A 90 7.89 3.12 -5.55
CA SER A 90 7.37 4.43 -5.96
C SER A 90 7.33 4.50 -7.47
N ILE A 91 6.19 4.90 -8.03
CA ILE A 91 5.99 5.00 -9.48
C ILE A 91 5.83 6.48 -9.81
N GLY A 92 6.75 7.03 -10.60
CA GLY A 92 6.66 8.36 -11.16
C GLY A 92 6.36 8.30 -12.65
N GLN A 93 5.30 8.95 -13.11
CA GLN A 93 5.07 9.21 -14.52
C GLN A 93 5.90 10.42 -14.96
N ILE A 94 6.65 10.27 -16.05
CA ILE A 94 7.45 11.34 -16.65
C ILE A 94 6.58 12.08 -17.66
N THR A 95 6.42 13.40 -17.49
CA THR A 95 5.66 14.25 -18.41
C THR A 95 6.48 14.59 -19.66
N SER A 96 5.84 15.15 -20.68
CA SER A 96 6.51 15.67 -21.87
C SER A 96 7.52 16.79 -21.57
N GLU A 97 7.36 17.45 -20.42
CA GLU A 97 8.23 18.52 -19.94
C GLU A 97 9.38 17.99 -19.07
N GLY A 98 9.44 16.67 -18.84
CA GLY A 98 10.45 16.01 -18.01
C GLY A 98 10.15 16.02 -16.51
N GLU A 99 8.99 16.53 -16.09
CA GLU A 99 8.57 16.50 -14.69
C GLU A 99 8.16 15.09 -14.26
N ILE A 100 8.37 14.75 -12.99
CA ILE A 100 8.01 13.45 -12.42
C ILE A 100 6.79 13.61 -11.51
N ASN A 101 5.67 13.06 -11.97
CA ASN A 101 4.44 12.98 -11.21
C ASN A 101 4.29 11.59 -10.61
N TYR A 102 4.47 11.48 -9.29
CA TYR A 102 4.22 10.21 -8.60
C TYR A 102 2.75 9.81 -8.73
N ILE A 103 2.47 8.52 -8.80
CA ILE A 103 1.14 7.99 -9.05
C ILE A 103 0.89 6.78 -8.16
N PRO A 104 -0.35 6.58 -7.67
CA PRO A 104 -0.66 5.46 -6.78
C PRO A 104 -1.01 4.21 -7.58
N PHE A 105 -1.29 4.34 -8.88
CA PHE A 105 -1.74 3.25 -9.74
C PHE A 105 -0.56 2.46 -10.31
N THR A 106 -0.79 1.17 -10.49
CA THR A 106 0.25 0.20 -10.88
C THR A 106 0.15 -0.23 -12.34
N MET A 107 -0.93 0.15 -13.04
CA MET A 107 -1.15 -0.19 -14.46
C MET A 107 -0.63 0.92 -15.38
N SER A 108 0.11 0.54 -16.41
CA SER A 108 0.61 1.49 -17.40
C SER A 108 -0.49 2.04 -18.32
N LYS A 109 -0.31 3.28 -18.75
CA LYS A 109 -0.94 3.84 -19.96
C LYS A 109 -0.06 3.51 -21.17
N LYS A 110 -0.63 3.55 -22.37
CA LYS A 110 0.11 3.38 -23.63
C LYS A 110 1.00 4.59 -23.90
N ASN A 111 2.16 4.39 -24.53
CA ASN A 111 3.09 5.46 -24.94
C ASN A 111 3.46 6.41 -23.80
N THR A 112 3.62 5.88 -22.59
CA THR A 112 3.88 6.69 -21.40
C THR A 112 5.20 6.26 -20.77
N SER A 113 5.97 7.25 -20.30
CA SER A 113 7.25 7.04 -19.64
C SER A 113 7.10 7.03 -18.13
N TYR A 114 7.80 6.11 -17.46
CA TYR A 114 7.76 5.95 -16.01
C TYR A 114 9.17 5.80 -15.42
N LYS A 115 9.39 6.41 -14.26
CA LYS A 115 10.47 6.11 -13.32
C LYS A 115 9.89 5.26 -12.18
N VAL A 116 10.12 3.95 -12.22
CA VAL A 116 9.76 3.03 -11.14
C VAL A 116 10.96 2.88 -10.23
N THR A 117 10.83 3.29 -8.97
CA THR A 117 11.91 3.21 -7.97
C THR A 117 11.53 2.20 -6.91
N MET A 118 12.38 1.19 -6.70
CA MET A 118 12.22 0.18 -5.66
C MET A 118 13.36 0.32 -4.68
N ASP A 119 13.01 0.71 -3.46
CA ASP A 119 13.96 0.97 -2.40
C ASP A 119 13.89 -0.10 -1.34
N TYR A 120 15.05 -0.61 -0.96
CA TYR A 120 15.27 -1.21 0.35
C TYR A 120 16.08 -0.22 1.19
N MET A 121 15.57 0.16 2.35
CA MET A 121 16.22 1.18 3.21
C MET A 121 16.27 0.71 4.65
N LYS A 122 17.43 0.88 5.29
CA LYS A 122 17.58 0.92 6.74
C LYS A 122 17.81 2.38 7.13
N TYR A 123 16.90 2.97 7.90
CA TYR A 123 16.77 4.42 7.98
C TYR A 123 16.26 4.92 9.34
N ALA A 124 16.49 6.20 9.61
CA ALA A 124 15.79 7.00 10.59
C ALA A 124 14.88 8.01 9.87
N THR A 125 13.74 8.34 10.47
CA THR A 125 12.90 9.44 10.00
C THR A 125 13.22 10.67 10.84
N LEU A 126 13.66 11.74 10.19
CA LEU A 126 14.01 13.00 10.84
C LEU A 126 13.07 14.10 10.36
N GLY A 127 12.82 15.08 11.23
CA GLY A 127 12.22 16.34 10.81
C GLY A 127 13.14 17.06 9.82
N GLN A 128 12.51 17.75 8.87
CA GLN A 128 13.18 18.61 7.91
C GLN A 128 12.74 20.05 8.18
N GLU A 129 13.72 20.93 8.25
CA GLU A 129 13.52 22.36 8.47
C GLU A 129 14.08 23.16 7.29
N ASP A 130 13.55 24.36 7.07
CA ASP A 130 14.12 25.34 6.14
C ASP A 130 15.27 26.12 6.79
N GLU A 131 15.89 27.04 6.04
CA GLU A 131 16.99 27.90 6.52
C GLU A 131 16.61 28.81 7.70
N LYS A 132 15.31 28.92 8.02
CA LYS A 132 14.76 29.73 9.10
C LYS A 132 14.27 28.87 10.27
N ASN A 133 14.64 27.59 10.32
CA ASN A 133 14.21 26.60 11.31
C ASN A 133 12.69 26.38 11.35
N ASN A 134 11.98 26.64 10.25
CA ASN A 134 10.59 26.23 10.15
C ASN A 134 10.54 24.78 9.71
N PHE A 135 9.75 23.97 10.41
CA PHE A 135 9.43 22.63 9.95
C PHE A 135 8.79 22.69 8.56
N ILE A 136 9.28 21.87 7.63
CA ILE A 136 8.78 21.78 6.25
C ILE A 136 8.40 20.35 5.86
N GLY A 137 8.69 19.36 6.70
CA GLY A 137 8.34 17.97 6.46
C GLY A 137 9.30 16.99 7.11
N TYR A 138 9.44 15.82 6.51
CA TYR A 138 10.27 14.73 7.02
C TYR A 138 11.25 14.26 5.95
N LYS A 139 12.44 13.85 6.38
CA LYS A 139 13.45 13.19 5.54
C LYS A 139 13.78 11.81 6.11
N ARG A 140 13.93 10.82 5.22
CA ARG A 140 14.48 9.50 5.56
C ARG A 140 15.98 9.53 5.33
N VAL A 141 16.73 9.36 6.41
CA VAL A 141 18.20 9.32 6.39
C VAL A 141 18.61 7.89 6.66
N GLY A 142 19.38 7.29 5.75
CA GLY A 142 19.68 5.88 5.84
C GLY A 142 20.69 5.37 4.84
N VAL A 143 20.86 4.06 4.88
CA VAL A 143 21.63 3.29 3.90
C VAL A 143 20.70 2.30 3.23
N GLY A 144 21.05 1.86 2.04
CA GLY A 144 20.22 0.88 1.37
C GLY A 144 20.57 0.65 -0.07
N LEU A 145 19.58 0.14 -0.77
CA LEU A 145 19.68 -0.28 -2.16
C LEU A 145 18.50 0.29 -2.90
N ARG A 146 18.76 0.83 -4.09
CA ARG A 146 17.74 1.40 -4.95
C ARG A 146 17.84 0.79 -6.33
N LEU A 147 16.71 0.35 -6.84
CA LEU A 147 16.58 -0.12 -8.20
C LEU A 147 15.63 0.81 -8.94
N ILE A 148 16.08 1.35 -10.06
CA ILE A 148 15.32 2.30 -10.87
C ILE A 148 15.08 1.67 -12.24
N SER A 149 13.83 1.43 -12.59
CA SER A 149 13.43 1.10 -13.96
C SER A 149 12.93 2.37 -14.64
N LEU A 150 13.67 2.85 -15.65
CA LEU A 150 13.23 3.91 -16.54
C LEU A 150 12.63 3.25 -17.77
N ILE A 151 11.30 3.26 -17.88
CA ILE A 151 10.56 2.51 -18.90
C ILE A 151 9.68 3.41 -19.75
N THR A 152 9.51 3.04 -21.01
CA THR A 152 8.51 3.59 -21.93
C THR A 152 7.63 2.44 -22.41
N THR A 153 6.32 2.59 -22.27
CA THR A 153 5.36 1.54 -22.64
C THR A 153 4.87 1.67 -24.07
N ALA A 154 4.81 0.57 -24.81
CA ALA A 154 4.16 0.49 -26.12
C ALA A 154 2.67 0.10 -26.02
N GLU A 155 2.28 -0.51 -24.89
CA GLU A 155 0.91 -0.95 -24.58
C GLU A 155 0.46 -0.46 -23.19
N ALA A 156 -0.86 -0.36 -23.00
CA ALA A 156 -1.47 -0.10 -21.70
C ALA A 156 -1.71 -1.40 -20.92
N GLY A 157 -2.01 -1.29 -19.63
CA GLY A 157 -2.40 -2.43 -18.78
C GLY A 157 -1.25 -3.30 -18.30
N ILE A 158 0.00 -2.83 -18.44
CA ILE A 158 1.16 -3.54 -17.90
C ILE A 158 1.27 -3.21 -16.42
N ASN A 159 1.44 -4.24 -15.57
CA ASN A 159 1.76 -4.02 -14.17
C ASN A 159 3.21 -3.52 -14.04
N ILE A 160 3.38 -2.25 -13.66
CA ILE A 160 4.67 -1.58 -13.49
C ILE A 160 5.07 -1.43 -12.02
N SER A 161 4.34 -2.01 -11.08
CA SER A 161 4.74 -2.04 -9.66
C SER A 161 5.63 -3.23 -9.30
N ASP A 162 5.86 -4.15 -10.22
CA ASP A 162 6.60 -5.39 -10.00
C ASP A 162 7.61 -5.61 -11.13
N LEU A 163 8.86 -5.92 -10.76
CA LEU A 163 9.94 -6.11 -11.73
C LEU A 163 9.71 -7.33 -12.60
N TYR A 164 9.16 -8.41 -12.08
CA TYR A 164 8.92 -9.59 -12.89
C TYR A 164 7.97 -9.29 -14.05
N SER A 165 6.86 -8.60 -13.75
CA SER A 165 5.90 -8.10 -14.73
C SER A 165 6.55 -7.17 -15.77
N ILE A 166 7.42 -6.25 -15.31
CA ILE A 166 8.20 -5.37 -16.19
C ILE A 166 9.12 -6.17 -17.12
N GLY A 167 9.84 -7.17 -16.59
CA GLY A 167 10.75 -8.01 -17.36
C GLY A 167 10.03 -8.86 -18.42
N LEU A 168 8.84 -9.39 -18.09
CA LEU A 168 8.01 -10.14 -19.03
C LEU A 168 7.46 -9.24 -20.16
N ALA A 169 7.01 -8.04 -19.81
CA ALA A 169 6.55 -7.05 -20.78
C ALA A 169 7.68 -6.57 -21.69
N ALA A 170 8.88 -6.37 -21.15
CA ALA A 170 10.07 -6.02 -21.93
C ALA A 170 10.42 -7.10 -22.96
N LYS A 171 10.47 -8.36 -22.52
CA LYS A 171 10.72 -9.53 -23.39
C LYS A 171 9.68 -9.65 -24.52
N SER A 172 8.45 -9.22 -24.26
CA SER A 172 7.35 -9.27 -25.22
C SER A 172 7.25 -8.03 -26.12
N GLY A 173 8.18 -7.08 -26.01
CA GLY A 173 8.17 -5.82 -26.77
C GLY A 173 7.10 -4.81 -26.36
N LYS A 174 6.41 -5.05 -25.24
CA LYS A 174 5.31 -4.20 -24.74
C LYS A 174 5.80 -2.97 -23.98
N LEU A 175 7.06 -2.99 -23.56
CA LEU A 175 7.78 -1.84 -23.04
C LEU A 175 9.26 -1.95 -23.39
N SER A 176 9.96 -0.84 -23.32
CA SER A 176 11.41 -0.76 -23.42
C SER A 176 11.95 0.15 -22.31
N GLY A 177 13.24 0.08 -22.02
CA GLY A 177 13.81 0.89 -20.95
C GLY A 177 15.19 0.45 -20.50
N THR A 178 15.64 1.06 -19.41
CA THR A 178 16.88 0.71 -18.74
C THR A 178 16.67 0.48 -17.24
N LEU A 179 17.55 -0.34 -16.66
CA LEU A 179 17.61 -0.65 -15.25
C LEU A 179 18.86 0.01 -14.64
N ILE A 180 18.69 0.70 -13.53
CA ILE A 180 19.78 1.29 -12.75
C ILE A 180 19.73 0.65 -11.37
N ILE A 181 20.90 0.32 -10.82
CA ILE A 181 21.04 -0.20 -9.47
C ILE A 181 22.01 0.72 -8.73
N GLU A 182 21.58 1.21 -7.58
CA GLU A 182 22.33 2.12 -6.73
C GLU A 182 22.53 1.50 -5.36
N ILE A 183 23.76 1.60 -4.87
CA ILE A 183 24.14 1.25 -3.52
C ILE A 183 24.30 2.57 -2.76
N ILE A 184 23.44 2.79 -1.76
CA ILE A 184 23.33 4.07 -1.10
C ILE A 184 23.94 3.96 0.29
N GLY A 185 25.05 4.68 0.50
CA GLY A 185 25.68 4.78 1.81
C GLY A 185 26.33 3.50 2.35
N ILE A 186 26.56 2.48 1.52
CA ILE A 186 27.23 1.23 1.93
C ILE A 186 28.59 1.14 1.26
N LYS A 187 29.66 1.07 2.05
CA LYS A 187 31.03 0.93 1.57
C LYS A 187 31.63 -0.37 2.07
N SER A 188 31.81 -1.32 1.15
CA SER A 188 32.49 -2.59 1.41
C SER A 188 33.11 -3.13 0.12
N LYS A 189 34.26 -3.81 0.25
CA LYS A 189 34.94 -4.45 -0.89
C LYS A 189 34.05 -5.55 -1.50
N ASP A 190 33.44 -6.36 -0.64
CA ASP A 190 32.52 -7.44 -1.04
C ASP A 190 31.29 -6.88 -1.75
N VAL A 191 30.77 -5.76 -1.28
CA VAL A 191 29.59 -5.12 -1.89
C VAL A 191 29.90 -4.62 -3.30
N THR A 192 31.12 -4.14 -3.54
CA THR A 192 31.54 -3.64 -4.86
C THR A 192 31.62 -4.75 -5.90
N THR A 193 32.03 -5.96 -5.52
CA THR A 193 32.16 -7.10 -6.45
C THR A 193 30.82 -7.76 -6.78
N LEU A 194 29.79 -7.50 -5.98
CA LEU A 194 28.44 -8.06 -6.14
C LEU A 194 27.54 -7.23 -7.04
N LEU A 195 27.89 -5.97 -7.34
CA LEU A 195 27.04 -5.09 -8.14
C LEU A 195 26.99 -5.55 -9.61
N PRO A 196 25.83 -6.03 -10.11
CA PRO A 196 25.74 -6.45 -11.50
C PRO A 196 25.77 -5.23 -12.43
N LEU A 197 26.34 -5.41 -13.63
CA LEU A 197 26.25 -4.45 -14.72
C LEU A 197 24.98 -4.77 -15.54
N PRO A 198 23.90 -3.99 -15.45
CA PRO A 198 22.71 -4.25 -16.24
C PRO A 198 22.98 -3.90 -17.71
N SER A 199 22.63 -4.82 -18.63
CA SER A 199 22.70 -4.56 -20.08
C SER A 199 21.32 -4.32 -20.70
N GLU A 200 20.30 -5.05 -20.26
CA GLU A 200 18.92 -4.97 -20.77
C GLU A 200 17.90 -5.33 -19.67
N ILE A 201 16.69 -4.75 -19.74
CA ILE A 201 15.57 -5.15 -18.86
C ILE A 201 15.00 -6.48 -19.38
N ASN A 202 15.25 -7.56 -18.64
CA ASN A 202 14.60 -8.86 -18.85
C ASN A 202 14.53 -9.64 -17.53
N GLN A 203 13.80 -10.77 -17.55
CA GLN A 203 13.60 -11.62 -16.38
C GLN A 203 14.91 -12.10 -15.76
N THR A 204 15.92 -12.45 -16.56
CA THR A 204 17.24 -12.92 -16.07
C THR A 204 18.03 -11.80 -15.40
N THR A 205 18.12 -10.62 -16.02
CA THR A 205 18.79 -9.45 -15.44
C THR A 205 18.16 -9.07 -14.11
N ILE A 206 16.83 -9.11 -14.03
CA ILE A 206 16.07 -8.79 -12.81
C ILE A 206 16.32 -9.83 -11.73
N GLN A 207 16.31 -11.13 -12.06
CA GLN A 207 16.61 -12.18 -11.10
C GLN A 207 18.03 -12.05 -10.55
N ASN A 208 19.01 -11.81 -11.41
CA ASN A 208 20.41 -11.60 -11.01
C ASN A 208 20.56 -10.35 -10.13
N ALA A 209 19.87 -9.26 -10.48
CA ALA A 209 19.83 -8.05 -9.66
C ALA A 209 19.25 -8.34 -8.27
N MET A 210 18.10 -9.02 -8.18
CA MET A 210 17.47 -9.34 -6.90
C MET A 210 18.35 -10.24 -6.02
N GLN A 211 19.05 -11.21 -6.61
CA GLN A 211 20.00 -12.06 -5.89
C GLN A 211 21.19 -11.26 -5.35
N ALA A 212 21.80 -10.42 -6.19
CA ALA A 212 22.89 -9.54 -5.79
C ALA A 212 22.46 -8.59 -4.66
N LEU A 213 21.27 -7.99 -4.79
CA LEU A 213 20.70 -7.09 -3.78
C LEU A 213 20.45 -7.81 -2.44
N ALA A 214 19.97 -9.06 -2.47
CA ALA A 214 19.80 -9.86 -1.27
C ALA A 214 21.13 -10.15 -0.58
N THR A 215 22.18 -10.47 -1.35
CA THR A 215 23.54 -10.65 -0.80
C THR A 215 24.11 -9.33 -0.25
N ILE A 216 23.94 -8.20 -0.95
CA ILE A 216 24.41 -6.90 -0.45
C ILE A 216 23.65 -6.50 0.83
N LYS A 217 22.35 -6.79 0.90
CA LYS A 217 21.55 -6.56 2.11
C LYS A 217 22.13 -7.29 3.33
N SER A 218 22.55 -8.54 3.20
CA SER A 218 23.16 -9.25 4.33
C SER A 218 24.51 -8.66 4.75
N LYS A 219 25.26 -8.10 3.80
CA LYS A 219 26.55 -7.43 4.05
C LYS A 219 26.47 -6.13 4.85
N ILE A 220 25.28 -5.56 5.06
CA ILE A 220 25.11 -4.34 5.86
C ILE A 220 25.58 -4.53 7.31
N TYR A 221 25.46 -5.76 7.83
CA TYR A 221 25.78 -6.09 9.22
C TYR A 221 27.20 -6.64 9.41
N ASP A 222 27.97 -6.82 8.33
CA ASP A 222 29.34 -7.31 8.41
C ASP A 222 30.24 -6.26 9.08
N SER A 223 31.16 -6.71 9.94
CA SER A 223 32.07 -5.82 10.69
C SER A 223 32.99 -4.97 9.80
N GLU A 224 33.29 -5.46 8.60
CA GLU A 224 34.13 -4.76 7.61
C GLU A 224 33.35 -3.73 6.78
N THR A 225 32.00 -3.73 6.88
CA THR A 225 31.16 -2.80 6.15
C THR A 225 31.09 -1.47 6.88
N ARG A 226 31.38 -0.38 6.16
CA ARG A 226 31.22 0.99 6.66
C ARG A 226 29.95 1.60 6.10
N LEU A 227 29.19 2.26 6.97
CA LEU A 227 27.91 2.89 6.64
C LEU A 227 28.06 4.41 6.64
N TYR A 228 27.51 5.05 5.61
CA TYR A 228 27.49 6.50 5.41
C TYR A 228 26.05 6.90 5.09
N PRO A 229 25.20 7.13 6.10
CA PRO A 229 23.80 7.37 5.83
C PRO A 229 23.58 8.66 5.04
N GLN A 230 22.63 8.62 4.11
CA GLN A 230 22.31 9.68 3.16
C GLN A 230 20.81 9.97 3.19
N VAL A 231 20.40 11.15 2.75
CA VAL A 231 18.98 11.47 2.54
C VAL A 231 18.49 10.66 1.35
N MET A 232 17.54 9.75 1.58
CA MET A 232 17.05 8.82 0.55
C MET A 232 15.67 9.20 0.02
N ALA A 233 14.83 9.79 0.87
CA ALA A 233 13.48 10.19 0.52
C ALA A 233 13.00 11.36 1.38
N ILE A 234 12.12 12.19 0.84
CA ILE A 234 11.53 13.35 1.53
C ILE A 234 10.01 13.29 1.47
N LYS A 235 9.37 13.86 2.48
CA LYS A 235 7.92 14.08 2.54
C LYS A 235 7.70 15.50 3.01
N GLU A 236 7.20 16.35 2.12
CA GLU A 236 6.78 17.70 2.48
C GLU A 236 5.51 17.65 3.34
N ASP A 237 5.42 18.51 4.35
CA ASP A 237 4.19 18.74 5.10
C ASP A 237 3.59 20.09 4.63
N GLU A 238 2.56 20.01 3.79
CA GLU A 238 1.85 21.18 3.25
C GLU A 238 1.25 22.08 4.35
N ASN A 239 0.96 21.52 5.52
CA ASN A 239 0.41 22.25 6.66
C ASN A 239 1.50 22.82 7.58
N ALA A 240 2.77 22.52 7.34
CA ALA A 240 3.87 22.93 8.22
C ALA A 240 4.21 24.42 8.12
N ARG A 241 3.86 25.10 7.01
CA ARG A 241 4.04 26.56 6.84
C ARG A 241 3.29 27.41 7.89
N GLY A 242 2.46 26.82 8.74
CA GLY A 242 1.78 27.49 9.86
C GLY A 242 2.05 26.92 11.25
N ARG A 243 2.75 25.77 11.39
CA ARG A 243 3.07 25.21 12.72
C ARG A 243 4.44 25.69 13.16
N LYS A 244 4.48 26.51 14.21
CA LYS A 244 5.73 26.70 14.96
C LYS A 244 6.04 25.37 15.63
N THR A 245 7.19 24.79 15.32
CA THR A 245 7.72 23.64 16.05
C THR A 245 7.88 24.02 17.52
N GLU A 246 7.43 23.16 18.42
CA GLU A 246 7.81 23.25 19.83
C GLU A 246 9.33 23.06 19.90
N ASN A 247 10.06 24.16 20.07
CA ASN A 247 11.46 24.09 20.44
C ASN A 247 11.55 23.39 21.80
N VAL A 248 12.15 22.21 21.84
CA VAL A 248 12.62 21.65 23.11
C VAL A 248 13.77 22.54 23.58
N VAL A 249 13.47 23.51 24.43
CA VAL A 249 14.49 24.34 25.05
C VAL A 249 15.15 23.51 26.15
N PHE A 250 16.45 23.28 26.00
CA PHE A 250 17.27 22.68 27.03
C PHE A 250 17.75 23.79 27.98
N VAL A 251 17.28 23.75 29.22
CA VAL A 251 17.86 24.53 30.32
C VAL A 251 18.55 23.52 31.24
N ASP A 252 19.86 23.68 31.45
CA ASP A 252 20.69 22.78 32.27
C ASP A 252 20.59 21.29 31.89
N GLY A 253 20.56 20.98 30.59
CA GLY A 253 20.59 19.61 30.08
C GLY A 253 19.30 18.81 30.26
N LYS A 254 18.19 19.45 30.65
CA LYS A 254 16.88 18.80 30.81
C LYS A 254 15.84 19.38 29.83
N PRO A 255 15.05 18.55 29.13
CA PRO A 255 14.03 19.03 28.21
C PRO A 255 12.81 19.55 28.99
N ILE A 256 12.34 20.76 28.67
CA ILE A 256 11.09 21.33 29.17
C ILE A 256 10.11 21.38 27.99
N ALA A 257 8.99 20.65 28.07
CA ALA A 257 7.89 20.75 27.10
C ALA A 257 6.91 21.86 27.52
N MET A 258 6.56 22.77 26.61
CA MET A 258 5.44 23.69 26.78
C MET A 258 4.25 23.18 25.99
N SER A 259 3.18 22.76 26.68
CA SER A 259 1.93 22.34 26.04
C SER A 259 1.19 23.53 25.42
N SER A 260 0.66 23.37 24.21
CA SER A 260 -0.42 24.22 23.70
C SER A 260 -1.56 23.41 23.08
N GLU A 261 -2.75 24.00 23.14
CA GLU A 261 -4.09 23.40 23.02
C GLU A 261 -4.39 22.72 21.68
N ILE A 262 -5.16 21.63 21.72
CA ILE A 262 -5.58 20.83 20.57
C ILE A 262 -6.74 21.54 19.85
N GLU A 263 -6.48 22.13 18.69
CA GLU A 263 -7.55 22.50 17.74
C GLU A 263 -8.03 21.28 16.93
N THR A 264 -9.34 21.27 16.70
CA THR A 264 -10.18 20.20 16.15
C THR A 264 -9.66 19.50 14.88
N ILE A 265 -9.77 18.17 14.86
CA ILE A 265 -9.44 17.26 13.76
C ILE A 265 -10.38 17.53 12.56
N PRO A 266 -9.89 17.90 11.37
CA PRO A 266 -10.73 17.97 10.18
C PRO A 266 -11.04 16.56 9.64
N GLU A 267 -12.19 16.43 8.98
CA GLU A 267 -12.78 15.21 8.42
C GLU A 267 -11.78 14.23 7.79
N ILE A 268 -12.05 12.94 7.97
CA ILE A 268 -11.27 11.81 7.43
C ILE A 268 -11.21 11.92 5.90
N ASP A 269 -10.06 12.36 5.38
CA ASP A 269 -9.75 12.39 3.96
C ASP A 269 -9.65 10.97 3.39
N ASN A 270 -10.63 10.58 2.59
CA ASN A 270 -10.71 9.27 1.93
C ASN A 270 -9.59 9.05 0.87
N SER A 271 -8.78 10.06 0.53
CA SER A 271 -7.64 9.94 -0.38
C SER A 271 -6.52 9.01 0.14
N VAL A 272 -6.52 8.74 1.45
CA VAL A 272 -5.57 7.83 2.12
C VAL A 272 -5.76 6.36 1.72
N LYS A 273 -6.95 5.98 1.22
CA LYS A 273 -7.25 4.57 0.86
C LYS A 273 -6.36 4.05 -0.27
N LEU A 274 -5.98 4.88 -1.25
CA LEU A 274 -5.24 4.42 -2.44
C LEU A 274 -3.74 4.17 -2.19
N GLN A 275 -3.15 4.76 -1.14
CA GLN A 275 -1.71 4.59 -0.84
C GLN A 275 -1.39 3.24 -0.18
N PHE A 276 -2.39 2.61 0.46
CA PHE A 276 -2.24 1.32 1.14
C PHE A 276 -3.02 0.17 0.49
N GLN A 277 -3.93 0.45 -0.44
CA GLN A 277 -4.71 -0.58 -1.16
C GLN A 277 -3.90 -1.34 -2.23
N ASN A 278 -2.69 -0.88 -2.59
CA ASN A 278 -1.88 -1.51 -3.65
C ASN A 278 -0.76 -2.44 -3.16
N ASN A 279 -0.70 -2.73 -1.85
CA ASN A 279 -0.37 -4.09 -1.48
C ASN A 279 -1.50 -4.96 -2.03
N LYS A 280 -1.35 -5.49 -3.25
CA LYS A 280 -2.09 -6.67 -3.68
C LYS A 280 -1.72 -7.78 -2.70
N VAL A 281 -2.40 -7.79 -1.56
CA VAL A 281 -2.72 -9.04 -0.90
C VAL A 281 -3.45 -9.82 -1.99
N GLY A 282 -2.97 -11.02 -2.31
CA GLY A 282 -3.55 -11.86 -3.35
C GLY A 282 -5.04 -12.10 -3.11
N SER A 283 -5.68 -12.96 -3.90
CA SER A 283 -7.04 -13.46 -3.61
C SER A 283 -7.25 -13.81 -2.12
N ASP A 284 -6.20 -14.32 -1.47
CA ASP A 284 -6.12 -14.61 -0.04
C ASP A 284 -6.41 -13.43 0.90
N GLY A 285 -6.24 -12.18 0.45
CA GLY A 285 -6.40 -10.98 1.26
C GLY A 285 -7.82 -10.48 1.36
N LEU A 286 -8.50 -10.41 0.22
CA LEU A 286 -9.93 -10.12 0.18
C LEU A 286 -10.70 -11.24 0.87
N GLU A 287 -10.28 -12.50 0.68
CA GLU A 287 -10.84 -13.64 1.38
C GLU A 287 -10.58 -13.58 2.89
N LYS A 288 -9.36 -13.24 3.36
CA LYS A 288 -9.07 -13.05 4.80
C LYS A 288 -9.79 -11.86 5.40
N GLN A 289 -9.95 -10.78 4.65
CA GLN A 289 -10.66 -9.59 5.11
C GLN A 289 -12.16 -9.85 5.19
N ALA A 290 -12.73 -10.56 4.21
CA ALA A 290 -14.09 -11.04 4.23
C ALA A 290 -14.31 -12.04 5.39
N ALA A 291 -13.36 -12.98 5.62
CA ALA A 291 -13.40 -13.89 6.76
C ALA A 291 -13.38 -13.15 8.11
N ARG A 292 -12.59 -12.08 8.22
CA ARG A 292 -12.52 -11.26 9.44
C ARG A 292 -13.83 -10.50 9.68
N LEU A 293 -14.38 -9.86 8.64
CA LEU A 293 -15.64 -9.13 8.72
C LEU A 293 -16.83 -10.06 8.99
N GLU A 294 -16.86 -11.22 8.35
CA GLU A 294 -17.86 -12.27 8.62
C GLU A 294 -17.77 -12.73 10.09
N LYS A 295 -16.55 -13.00 10.59
CA LYS A 295 -16.35 -13.37 11.98
C LYS A 295 -16.83 -12.28 12.95
N GLN A 296 -16.47 -11.02 12.69
CA GLN A 296 -16.89 -9.87 13.52
C GLN A 296 -18.41 -9.68 13.49
N ALA A 297 -19.04 -9.84 12.33
CA ALA A 297 -20.48 -9.80 12.23
C ALA A 297 -21.16 -10.90 13.05
N LEU A 298 -20.61 -12.12 13.04
CA LEU A 298 -21.12 -13.24 13.84
C LEU A 298 -20.92 -12.98 15.35
N GLU A 299 -19.81 -12.39 15.76
CA GLU A 299 -19.58 -11.94 17.14
C GLU A 299 -20.61 -10.87 17.57
N HIS A 300 -20.81 -9.84 16.75
CA HIS A 300 -21.84 -8.82 17.00
C HIS A 300 -23.26 -9.40 17.02
N LEU A 301 -23.54 -10.45 16.25
CA LEU A 301 -24.81 -11.17 16.35
C LEU A 301 -24.99 -11.85 17.70
N MET A 302 -23.95 -12.50 18.23
CA MET A 302 -23.99 -13.15 19.55
C MET A 302 -24.19 -12.11 20.67
N ASP A 303 -23.61 -10.92 20.54
CA ASP A 303 -23.76 -9.79 21.46
C ASP A 303 -25.08 -9.00 21.28
N LYS A 304 -25.92 -9.45 20.33
CA LYS A 304 -27.20 -8.84 19.95
C LYS A 304 -27.06 -7.38 19.51
N GLU A 305 -25.97 -7.07 18.82
CA GLU A 305 -25.65 -5.74 18.27
C GLU A 305 -25.99 -5.69 16.78
N ILE A 306 -27.29 -5.71 16.48
CA ILE A 306 -27.84 -5.88 15.12
C ILE A 306 -27.30 -4.86 14.10
N ASP A 307 -27.11 -3.60 14.49
CA ASP A 307 -26.66 -2.54 13.58
C ASP A 307 -25.19 -2.69 13.19
N LYS A 308 -24.35 -3.11 14.13
CA LYS A 308 -22.94 -3.39 13.84
C LYS A 308 -22.79 -4.65 13.00
N ALA A 309 -23.56 -5.69 13.30
CA ALA A 309 -23.59 -6.91 12.49
C ALA A 309 -24.01 -6.65 11.04
N ILE A 310 -25.02 -5.80 10.82
CA ILE A 310 -25.45 -5.40 9.47
C ILE A 310 -24.34 -4.61 8.77
N GLN A 311 -23.70 -3.65 9.46
CA GLN A 311 -22.63 -2.85 8.89
C GLN A 311 -21.44 -3.71 8.45
N ASP A 312 -21.02 -4.67 9.27
CA ASP A 312 -19.90 -5.56 8.95
C ASP A 312 -20.22 -6.50 7.77
N LEU A 313 -21.46 -6.99 7.67
CA LEU A 313 -21.91 -7.83 6.55
C LEU A 313 -22.09 -7.03 5.25
N GLU A 314 -22.53 -5.77 5.32
CA GLU A 314 -22.59 -4.87 4.15
C GLU A 314 -21.19 -4.61 3.60
N GLU A 315 -20.24 -4.34 4.48
CA GLU A 315 -18.85 -4.15 4.11
C GLU A 315 -18.25 -5.43 3.53
N CYS A 316 -18.57 -6.60 4.12
CA CYS A 316 -18.15 -7.91 3.64
C CYS A 316 -18.67 -8.19 2.21
N GLU A 317 -19.96 -7.98 1.96
CA GLU A 317 -20.57 -8.16 0.62
C GLU A 317 -20.00 -7.17 -0.40
N ARG A 318 -19.68 -5.93 0.03
CA ARG A 318 -19.08 -4.91 -0.83
C ARG A 318 -17.67 -5.27 -1.29
N ILE A 319 -16.87 -5.90 -0.42
CA ILE A 319 -15.49 -6.27 -0.74
C ILE A 319 -15.37 -7.65 -1.40
N PHE A 320 -16.28 -8.58 -1.12
CA PHE A 320 -16.30 -9.92 -1.67
C PHE A 320 -17.76 -10.36 -1.91
N PRO A 321 -18.34 -10.03 -3.08
CA PRO A 321 -19.71 -10.41 -3.39
C PRO A 321 -19.88 -11.93 -3.35
N GLN A 322 -20.98 -12.40 -2.76
CA GLN A 322 -21.30 -13.83 -2.59
C GLN A 322 -20.40 -14.60 -1.60
N TYR A 323 -19.64 -13.91 -0.76
CA TYR A 323 -18.83 -14.56 0.29
C TYR A 323 -19.74 -15.28 1.30
N HIS A 324 -19.52 -16.59 1.50
CA HIS A 324 -20.12 -17.42 2.56
C HIS A 324 -21.61 -17.20 2.92
N SER A 325 -22.46 -16.82 1.94
CA SER A 325 -23.89 -16.52 2.17
C SER A 325 -24.15 -15.27 3.03
N VAL A 326 -23.19 -14.35 3.08
CA VAL A 326 -23.26 -13.03 3.74
C VAL A 326 -24.48 -12.24 3.26
N TYR A 327 -24.77 -12.26 1.95
CA TYR A 327 -25.93 -11.59 1.37
C TYR A 327 -27.27 -12.06 1.96
N GLU A 328 -27.42 -13.36 2.18
CA GLU A 328 -28.65 -14.00 2.68
C GLU A 328 -28.84 -13.72 4.17
N ILE A 329 -27.76 -13.77 4.95
CA ILE A 329 -27.76 -13.40 6.37
C ILE A 329 -28.08 -11.92 6.49
N LEU A 330 -27.40 -11.07 5.73
CA LEU A 330 -27.63 -9.62 5.70
C LEU A 330 -29.08 -9.28 5.36
N ARG A 331 -29.68 -9.96 4.37
CA ARG A 331 -31.08 -9.79 4.00
C ARG A 331 -32.02 -10.17 5.15
N LEU A 332 -31.77 -11.29 5.83
CA LEU A 332 -32.57 -11.72 6.98
C LEU A 332 -32.48 -10.73 8.15
N LEU A 333 -31.28 -10.21 8.44
CA LEU A 333 -31.07 -9.21 9.49
C LEU A 333 -31.79 -7.90 9.18
N LYS A 334 -31.69 -7.41 7.94
CA LYS A 334 -32.39 -6.19 7.51
C LYS A 334 -33.91 -6.32 7.59
N GLN A 335 -34.46 -7.49 7.23
CA GLN A 335 -35.90 -7.75 7.29
C GLN A 335 -36.44 -7.77 8.73
N ASN A 336 -35.63 -8.21 9.69
CA ASN A 336 -36.04 -8.33 11.10
C ASN A 336 -35.43 -7.24 11.98
N ARG A 337 -34.74 -6.23 11.41
CA ARG A 337 -33.93 -5.24 12.14
C ARG A 337 -34.70 -4.53 13.25
N GLN A 338 -35.95 -4.14 12.99
CA GLN A 338 -36.79 -3.43 13.97
C GLN A 338 -37.16 -4.33 15.17
N GLU A 339 -37.41 -5.61 14.93
CA GLU A 339 -37.80 -6.58 15.97
C GLU A 339 -36.59 -7.14 16.73
N LEU A 340 -35.41 -7.11 16.11
CA LEU A 340 -34.12 -7.48 16.70
C LEU A 340 -33.44 -6.32 17.44
N ALA A 341 -33.95 -5.09 17.30
CA ALA A 341 -33.46 -3.94 18.05
C ALA A 341 -33.62 -4.12 19.58
N ASP A 342 -34.64 -4.88 20.00
CA ASP A 342 -34.76 -5.34 21.38
C ASP A 342 -33.93 -6.61 21.61
N LYS A 343 -32.92 -6.50 22.48
CA LYS A 343 -32.02 -7.61 22.85
C LYS A 343 -32.74 -8.77 23.57
N ASN A 344 -33.95 -8.55 24.09
CA ASN A 344 -34.73 -9.58 24.77
C ASN A 344 -35.81 -10.20 23.89
N SER A 345 -35.89 -9.80 22.62
CA SER A 345 -36.88 -10.31 21.68
C SER A 345 -36.71 -11.80 21.41
N LEU A 346 -37.82 -12.55 21.42
CA LEU A 346 -37.86 -13.97 21.04
C LEU A 346 -37.41 -14.20 19.59
N LYS A 347 -37.41 -13.14 18.76
CA LYS A 347 -36.93 -13.15 17.38
C LYS A 347 -35.45 -13.46 17.23
N TRP A 348 -34.64 -13.19 18.26
CA TRP A 348 -33.23 -13.59 18.27
C TRP A 348 -33.06 -15.11 18.19
N LYS A 349 -33.94 -15.87 18.87
CA LYS A 349 -33.91 -17.34 18.81
C LYS A 349 -34.32 -17.86 17.44
N GLU A 350 -35.35 -17.27 16.84
CA GLU A 350 -35.79 -17.62 15.49
C GLU A 350 -34.70 -17.33 14.46
N LEU A 351 -33.98 -16.21 14.62
CA LEU A 351 -32.85 -15.83 13.79
C LEU A 351 -31.70 -16.84 13.90
N TYR A 352 -31.24 -17.17 15.12
CA TYR A 352 -30.14 -18.12 15.32
C TYR A 352 -30.49 -19.50 14.77
N ASN A 353 -31.72 -19.97 15.00
CA ASN A 353 -32.20 -21.22 14.42
C ASN A 353 -32.26 -21.16 12.89
N GLY A 354 -32.65 -20.02 12.32
CA GLY A 354 -32.64 -19.79 10.87
C GLY A 354 -31.22 -19.80 10.28
N ILE A 355 -30.25 -19.24 11.01
CA ILE A 355 -28.85 -19.23 10.61
C ILE A 355 -28.26 -20.65 10.67
N LEU A 356 -28.47 -21.36 11.78
CA LEU A 356 -28.01 -22.73 11.96
C LEU A 356 -28.65 -23.69 10.95
N LYS A 357 -29.95 -23.56 10.67
CA LYS A 357 -30.63 -24.45 9.72
C LYS A 357 -30.13 -24.29 8.28
N ASN A 358 -29.87 -23.05 7.85
CA ASN A 358 -29.60 -22.76 6.44
C ASN A 358 -28.10 -22.59 6.13
N PHE A 359 -27.27 -22.29 7.13
CA PHE A 359 -25.86 -21.93 6.93
C PHE A 359 -24.86 -22.67 7.85
N ALA A 360 -25.32 -23.59 8.73
CA ALA A 360 -24.42 -24.30 9.68
C ALA A 360 -23.28 -25.05 9.02
N TRP A 361 -23.40 -25.53 7.77
CA TRP A 361 -22.32 -26.26 7.12
C TRP A 361 -21.10 -25.40 6.76
N ARG A 362 -21.23 -24.06 6.80
CA ARG A 362 -20.16 -23.09 6.49
C ARG A 362 -19.61 -22.34 7.72
N LEU A 363 -20.20 -22.50 8.90
CA LEU A 363 -19.75 -21.84 10.12
C LEU A 363 -18.59 -22.60 10.80
N PRO A 364 -17.68 -21.92 11.51
CA PRO A 364 -16.72 -22.59 12.39
C PRO A 364 -17.43 -23.33 13.53
N GLU A 365 -16.92 -24.51 13.94
CA GLU A 365 -17.55 -25.34 14.99
C GLU A 365 -17.72 -24.60 16.33
N SER A 366 -16.80 -23.70 16.70
CA SER A 366 -16.92 -22.87 17.90
C SER A 366 -18.15 -21.95 17.86
N ILE A 367 -18.44 -21.36 16.69
CA ILE A 367 -19.58 -20.46 16.49
C ILE A 367 -20.89 -21.25 16.44
N LYS A 368 -20.87 -22.47 15.87
CA LYS A 368 -22.07 -23.34 15.89
C LYS A 368 -22.48 -23.72 17.30
N ALA A 369 -21.52 -24.12 18.14
CA ALA A 369 -21.79 -24.51 19.51
C ALA A 369 -22.37 -23.34 20.33
N GLU A 370 -21.84 -22.14 20.11
CA GLU A 370 -22.30 -20.93 20.80
C GLU A 370 -23.69 -20.48 20.34
N LEU A 371 -23.94 -20.44 19.03
CA LEU A 371 -25.28 -20.15 18.48
C LEU A 371 -26.31 -21.22 18.89
N GLN A 372 -25.92 -22.48 19.01
CA GLN A 372 -26.79 -23.56 19.51
C GLN A 372 -27.16 -23.36 20.98
N SER A 373 -26.22 -22.90 21.81
CA SER A 373 -26.48 -22.55 23.21
C SER A 373 -27.46 -21.37 23.31
N LEU A 374 -27.21 -20.31 22.53
CA LEU A 374 -28.04 -19.09 22.51
C LEU A 374 -29.42 -19.30 21.88
N ALA A 375 -29.58 -20.32 21.02
CA ALA A 375 -30.87 -20.72 20.46
C ALA A 375 -31.68 -21.63 21.41
N ALA A 376 -31.04 -22.22 22.43
CA ALA A 376 -31.65 -23.13 23.40
C ALA A 376 -32.05 -22.46 24.72
N GLU A 377 -31.37 -21.37 25.11
CA GLU A 377 -31.84 -20.40 26.11
C GLU A 377 -33.11 -19.70 25.64
#